data_AF-A0A0S1S8F0-F1
#
_entry.id   AF-A0A0S1S8F0-F1
#
_cell.length_a   1.000
_cell.length_b   1.000
_cell.length_c   1.000
_cell.angle_alpha   90.00
_cell.angle_beta   90.00
_cell.angle_gamma   90.00
#
_symmetry.space_group_name_H-M   'P 1'
#
loop_
_entity.id
_entity.type
_entity.pdbx_description
1 polymer ?
#
loop_
_entity_poly.entity_id
_entity_poly.type
_entity_poly.pdbx_seq_one_letter_code
_entity_poly.pdbx_strand_id
1 'polypeptide(L)'
;MIEVLGYLALATGIFAISRKNMQTFRWWHLTSNIMYMVYGILFDATPIFVAGLLFSILHMYHLYNIYKATHKIRIRIPIGFQLFFRKKHPY
;
A
#
# COMPACT_ATOMS: atom_id res chain seq x y z
N MET A 1 27.47 2.23 3.79
CA MET A 1 26.94 1.27 2.79
C MET A 1 25.48 0.90 3.02
N ILE A 2 25.06 0.55 4.24
CA ILE A 2 23.66 0.21 4.55
C ILE A 2 22.68 1.37 4.29
N GLU A 3 23.12 2.61 4.47
CA GLU A 3 22.35 3.83 4.16
C GLU A 3 21.85 3.89 2.72
N VAL A 4 22.61 3.32 1.77
CA VAL A 4 22.21 3.24 0.36
C VAL A 4 20.92 2.45 0.21
N LEU A 5 20.71 1.39 1.00
CA LEU A 5 19.46 0.65 1.00
C LEU A 5 18.29 1.51 1.47
N GLY A 6 18.50 2.34 2.50
CA GLY A 6 17.50 3.29 2.99
C GLY A 6 17.14 4.33 1.92
N TYR A 7 18.12 4.87 1.21
CA TYR A 7 17.90 5.81 0.10
C TYR A 7 17.20 5.14 -1.10
N LEU A 8 17.54 3.89 -1.41
CA LEU A 8 16.83 3.12 -2.44
C LEU A 8 15.39 2.81 -2.04
N ALA A 9 15.13 2.49 -0.76
CA ALA A 9 13.77 2.28 -0.24
C ALA A 9 12.95 3.57 -0.38
N LEU A 10 13.53 4.72 0.00
CA LEU A 10 12.92 6.04 -0.16
C LEU A 10 12.64 6.37 -1.63
N ALA A 11 13.63 6.21 -2.50
CA ALA A 11 13.48 6.47 -3.94
C ALA A 11 12.39 5.58 -4.55
N THR A 12 12.34 4.30 -4.17
CA THR A 12 11.29 3.37 -4.62
C THR A 12 9.91 3.81 -4.14
N GLY A 13 9.78 4.30 -2.90
CA GLY A 13 8.54 4.81 -2.34
C GLY A 13 8.06 6.08 -3.07
N ILE A 14 8.96 7.04 -3.31
CA ILE A 14 8.65 8.25 -4.08
C ILE A 14 8.27 7.89 -5.52
N PHE A 15 9.01 6.96 -6.14
CA PHE A 15 8.68 6.46 -7.46
C PHE A 15 7.29 5.82 -7.51
N ALA A 16 6.89 5.10 -6.45
CA ALA A 16 5.55 4.53 -6.34
C ALA A 16 4.46 5.62 -6.43
N ILE A 17 4.65 6.79 -5.80
CA ILE A 17 3.73 7.93 -5.85
C ILE A 17 3.51 8.45 -7.29
N SER A 18 4.53 8.35 -8.15
CA SER A 18 4.41 8.76 -9.56
C SER A 18 3.43 7.89 -10.39
N ARG A 19 3.04 6.72 -9.87
CA ARG A 19 2.19 5.78 -10.61
C ARG A 19 0.74 6.24 -10.62
N LYS A 20 0.20 6.50 -11.82
CA LYS A 20 -1.22 6.85 -12.03
C LYS A 20 -2.20 5.73 -11.67
N ASN A 21 -1.79 4.46 -11.86
CA ASN A 21 -2.63 3.32 -11.55
C ASN A 21 -2.49 2.96 -10.06
N MET A 22 -3.61 2.95 -9.33
CA MET A 22 -3.67 2.65 -7.89
C MET A 22 -3.15 1.24 -7.55
N GLN A 23 -3.38 0.23 -8.39
CA GLN A 23 -2.86 -1.12 -8.18
C GLN A 23 -1.33 -1.13 -8.28
N THR A 24 -0.80 -0.47 -9.31
CA THR A 24 0.65 -0.32 -9.52
C THR A 24 1.29 0.48 -8.39
N PHE A 25 0.69 1.61 -7.98
CA PHE A 25 1.10 2.38 -6.81
C PHE A 25 1.26 1.50 -5.56
N ARG A 26 0.26 0.67 -5.26
CA ARG A 26 0.27 -0.21 -4.08
C ARG A 26 1.38 -1.26 -4.14
N TRP A 27 1.61 -1.88 -5.28
CA TRP A 27 2.70 -2.85 -5.43
C TRP A 27 4.08 -2.20 -5.24
N TRP A 28 4.33 -1.04 -5.86
CA TRP A 28 5.61 -0.34 -5.71
C TRP A 28 5.83 0.16 -4.27
N HIS A 29 4.78 0.66 -3.61
CA HIS A 29 4.88 1.03 -2.19
C HIS A 29 5.12 -0.17 -1.28
N LEU A 30 4.50 -1.33 -1.57
CA LEU A 30 4.75 -2.55 -0.81
C LEU A 30 6.22 -2.98 -0.93
N THR A 31 6.81 -2.91 -2.13
CA THR A 31 8.24 -3.17 -2.33
C THR A 31 9.11 -2.21 -1.52
N SER A 32 8.81 -0.91 -1.54
CA SER A 32 9.51 0.09 -0.73
C SER A 32 9.45 -0.22 0.78
N ASN A 33 8.28 -0.61 1.29
CA ASN A 33 8.12 -0.97 2.71
C ASN A 33 8.93 -2.21 3.10
N ILE A 34 8.99 -3.22 2.24
CA ILE A 34 9.83 -4.41 2.49
C ILE A 34 11.31 -4.00 2.57
N MET A 35 11.77 -3.11 1.69
CA MET A 35 13.14 -2.57 1.76
C MET A 35 13.38 -1.79 3.06
N TYR A 36 12.42 -0.98 3.50
CA TYR A 36 12.48 -0.28 4.79
C TYR A 36 12.49 -1.22 5.99
N MET A 37 11.77 -2.35 5.94
CA MET A 37 11.79 -3.36 7.00
C MET A 37 13.17 -4.01 7.10
N VAL A 38 13.78 -4.39 5.96
CA VAL A 38 15.15 -4.93 5.94
C VAL A 38 16.14 -3.88 6.46
N TYR A 39 16.02 -2.63 6.02
CA TYR A 39 16.83 -1.52 6.54
C TYR A 39 16.67 -1.34 8.05
N GLY A 40 15.43 -1.37 8.56
CA GLY A 40 15.13 -1.22 9.99
C GLY A 40 15.76 -2.32 10.84
N ILE A 41 15.77 -3.57 10.37
CA ILE A 41 16.45 -4.68 11.05
C ILE A 41 17.97 -4.44 11.08
N LEU A 42 18.57 -4.05 9.96
CA LEU A 42 20.02 -3.81 9.87
C LEU A 42 20.50 -2.63 10.72
N PHE A 43 19.63 -1.67 10.99
CA PHE A 43 19.92 -0.49 11.81
C PHE A 43 19.41 -0.58 13.26
N ASP A 44 18.87 -1.74 13.66
CA ASP A 44 18.17 -1.95 14.95
C ASP A 44 17.08 -0.89 15.25
N ALA A 45 16.49 -0.36 14.17
CA ALA A 45 15.48 0.68 14.21
C ALA A 45 14.10 0.05 14.25
N THR A 46 13.73 -0.47 15.43
CA THR A 46 12.43 -1.10 15.70
C THR A 46 11.22 -0.29 15.16
N PRO A 47 11.15 1.04 15.32
CA PRO A 47 10.02 1.83 14.79
C PRO A 47 9.86 1.75 13.27
N ILE A 48 10.98 1.69 12.53
CA ILE A 48 10.98 1.61 11.06
C ILE A 48 10.42 0.25 10.61
N PHE A 49 10.86 -0.82 11.26
CA PHE A 49 10.37 -2.17 10.96
C PHE A 49 8.86 -2.29 11.23
N VAL A 50 8.40 -1.83 12.39
CA VAL A 50 6.98 -1.89 12.77
C VAL A 50 6.12 -1.05 11.82
N ALA A 51 6.56 0.17 11.48
CA ALA A 51 5.86 1.00 10.51
C ALA A 51 5.77 0.31 9.14
N GLY A 52 6.89 -0.23 8.63
CA GLY A 52 6.93 -0.96 7.37
C GLY A 52 5.99 -2.16 7.35
N LEU A 53 5.90 -2.91 8.45
CA LEU A 53 4.98 -4.04 8.59
C LEU A 53 3.52 -3.59 8.53
N LEU A 54 3.14 -2.57 9.30
CA LEU A 54 1.78 -2.04 9.33
C LEU A 54 1.34 -1.49 7.97
N PHE A 55 2.21 -0.71 7.31
CA PHE A 55 1.91 -0.21 5.97
C PHE A 55 1.83 -1.34 4.96
N SER A 56 2.67 -2.36 5.05
CA SER A 56 2.62 -3.54 4.16
C SER A 56 1.29 -4.27 4.25
N ILE A 57 0.80 -4.51 5.48
CA ILE A 57 -0.54 -5.10 5.72
C ILE A 57 -1.62 -4.23 5.08
N LEU A 58 -1.56 -2.91 5.25
CA LEU A 58 -2.53 -1.98 4.69
C LEU A 58 -2.54 -2.00 3.16
N HIS A 59 -1.36 -1.97 2.51
CA HIS A 59 -1.27 -2.04 1.06
C HIS A 59 -1.80 -3.38 0.53
N MET A 60 -1.49 -4.49 1.21
CA MET A 60 -1.96 -5.82 0.87
C MET A 60 -3.48 -5.97 1.01
N TYR A 61 -4.08 -5.43 2.08
CA TYR A 61 -5.53 -5.40 2.28
C TYR A 61 -6.25 -4.67 1.13
N HIS A 62 -5.76 -3.50 0.74
CA HIS A 62 -6.38 -2.77 -0.37
C HIS A 62 -6.17 -3.48 -1.72
N LEU A 63 -5.03 -4.10 -1.93
CA LEU A 63 -4.76 -4.87 -3.13
C LEU A 63 -5.70 -6.09 -3.23
N TYR A 64 -5.93 -6.79 -2.11
CA TYR A 64 -6.93 -7.85 -2.02
C TYR A 64 -8.33 -7.34 -2.35
N ASN A 65 -8.73 -6.17 -1.83
CA ASN A 65 -10.02 -5.56 -2.15
C ASN A 65 -10.16 -5.20 -3.63
N ILE A 66 -9.11 -4.70 -4.27
CA ILE A 66 -9.09 -4.46 -5.72
C ILE A 66 -9.27 -5.78 -6.47
N TYR A 67 -8.50 -6.81 -6.13
CA TYR A 67 -8.59 -8.12 -6.78
C TYR A 67 -9.99 -8.74 -6.64
N LYS A 68 -10.59 -8.66 -5.45
CA LYS A 68 -11.96 -9.11 -5.19
C LYS A 68 -13.00 -8.31 -5.96
N ALA A 69 -12.80 -7.01 -6.15
CA ALA A 69 -13.68 -6.18 -6.96
C ALA A 69 -13.57 -6.52 -8.46
N THR A 70 -12.36 -6.80 -8.94
CA THR A 70 -12.11 -7.23 -10.33
C THR A 70 -12.66 -8.63 -10.61
N HIS A 71 -12.56 -9.56 -9.66
CA HIS A 71 -13.08 -10.93 -9.78
C HIS A 71 -14.50 -11.10 -9.24
N LYS A 72 -15.16 -9.99 -8.88
CA LYS A 72 -16.59 -10.02 -8.57
C LYS A 72 -17.36 -10.25 -9.87
N ILE A 73 -17.80 -11.49 -10.04
CA ILE A 73 -19.09 -11.85 -10.64
C ILE A 73 -20.09 -10.74 -10.28
N ARG A 74 -20.85 -10.27 -11.28
CA ARG A 74 -21.83 -9.18 -11.20
C ARG A 74 -22.98 -9.51 -10.22
N ILE A 75 -22.70 -9.60 -8.93
CA ILE A 75 -23.73 -9.62 -7.89
C ILE A 75 -24.12 -8.16 -7.69
N ARG A 76 -25.24 -7.79 -8.30
CA ARG A 76 -25.89 -6.48 -8.21
C ARG A 76 -26.11 -6.15 -6.73
N ILE A 77 -25.22 -5.35 -6.15
CA ILE A 77 -25.43 -4.79 -4.82
C ILE A 77 -26.60 -3.82 -4.94
N PRO A 78 -27.65 -3.93 -4.11
CA PRO A 78 -28.79 -3.03 -4.18
C PRO A 78 -28.35 -1.58 -3.98
N ILE A 79 -28.90 -0.69 -4.80
CA ILE A 79 -28.52 0.73 -4.97
C ILE A 79 -28.46 1.48 -3.62
N GLY A 80 -29.29 1.09 -2.64
CA GLY A 80 -29.31 1.69 -1.30
C GLY A 80 -27.98 1.58 -0.53
N PHE A 81 -27.19 0.53 -0.74
CA PHE A 81 -25.93 0.33 -0.02
C PHE A 81 -24.78 1.16 -0.62
N GLN A 82 -24.84 1.48 -1.92
CA GLN A 82 -23.85 2.34 -2.58
C GLN A 82 -23.96 3.80 -2.13
N LEU A 83 -25.17 4.27 -1.86
CA LEU A 83 -25.43 5.64 -1.39
C LEU A 83 -24.88 5.90 0.03
N PHE A 84 -24.77 4.87 0.87
CA PHE A 84 -24.22 4.98 2.23
C PHE A 84 -22.71 5.27 2.22
N PHE A 85 -21.95 4.61 1.33
CA PHE A 85 -20.50 4.81 1.23
C PHE A 85 -20.09 6.05 0.42
N ARG A 86 -20.96 6.57 -0.46
CA ARG A 86 -20.70 7.82 -1.20
C ARG A 86 -20.79 9.07 -0.30
N LYS A 87 -21.41 8.98 0.88
CA LYS A 87 -21.65 10.13 1.77
C LYS A 87 -20.49 10.45 2.73
N LYS A 88 -19.44 9.63 2.80
CA LYS A 88 -18.35 9.80 3.78
C LYS A 88 -17.07 10.47 3.27
N HIS A 89 -17.02 10.84 1.99
CA HIS A 89 -15.94 11.65 1.43
C HIS A 89 -16.50 12.70 0.47
N PRO A 90 -17.00 13.84 0.96
CA PRO A 90 -16.95 15.07 0.21
C PRO A 90 -15.48 15.56 0.23
N TYR A 91 -15.01 16.02 -0.93
CA TYR A 91 -13.67 16.55 -1.23
C TYR A 91 -12.61 15.48 -1.54
#